data_AF-A0A2I1GRV7-F1
#
_entry.id   AF-A0A2I1GRV7-F1
#
_cell.length_a   1.000
_cell.length_b   1.000
_cell.length_c   1.000
_cell.angle_alpha   90.00
_cell.angle_beta   90.00
_cell.angle_gamma   90.00
#
_symmetry.space_group_name_H-M   'P 1'
#
loop_
_entity.id
_entity.type
_entity.pdbx_description
1 polymer ?
#
loop_
_entity_poly.entity_id
_entity_poly.type
_entity_poly.pdbx_seq_one_letter_code
_entity_poly.pdbx_strand_id
1 'polypeptide(L)'
;MGIKGTVRRSTDGHFIHCNVDTDVIISEEPHYGIGTAKPEELYHIIEHFCLGRRRLELFGEDHNIRPGWLTVGLSLSSSNFNATTYASYFTEQNGYLLGSTNEIEALRPKSPPIRDNSVSKLGPQGNIMKQKTKKQPPTTNIMTIPQIPPTLTFPHRWIPPMDGKIYGNPPMDGNIYGK
;
A
#
# COMPACT_ATOMS: atom_id res chain seq x y z
N MET A 1 -13.41 6.79 -5.93
CA MET A 1 -13.01 6.40 -4.55
C MET A 1 -13.93 7.12 -3.55
N GLY A 2 -14.42 6.42 -2.53
CA GLY A 2 -15.27 7.01 -1.48
C GLY A 2 -14.81 6.58 -0.09
N ILE A 3 -14.98 7.45 0.90
CA ILE A 3 -14.61 7.19 2.29
C ILE A 3 -15.87 7.17 3.17
N LYS A 4 -15.94 6.20 4.08
CA LYS A 4 -16.97 6.10 5.10
C LYS A 4 -16.33 6.08 6.49
N GLY A 5 -16.86 6.90 7.40
CA GLY A 5 -16.30 7.08 8.74
C GLY A 5 -15.14 8.09 8.76
N THR A 6 -14.44 8.15 9.89
CA THR A 6 -13.31 9.06 10.11
C THR A 6 -12.01 8.28 10.01
N VAL A 7 -11.15 8.67 9.06
CA VAL A 7 -9.80 8.10 8.91
C VAL A 7 -8.80 9.25 8.78
N ARG A 8 -7.71 9.18 9.54
CA ARG A 8 -6.67 10.21 9.62
C ARG A 8 -5.31 9.61 9.29
N ARG A 9 -4.68 10.09 8.21
CA ARG A 9 -3.36 9.64 7.74
C ARG A 9 -2.25 9.65 8.79
N SER A 10 -2.34 10.54 9.78
CA SER A 10 -1.33 10.75 10.81
C SER A 10 -1.40 9.72 11.94
N THR A 11 -2.58 9.17 12.21
CA THR A 11 -2.81 8.25 13.34
C THR A 11 -3.17 6.84 12.89
N ASP A 12 -3.82 6.71 11.72
CA ASP A 12 -4.46 5.46 11.31
C ASP A 12 -3.58 4.68 10.32
N GLY A 13 -2.26 4.75 10.49
CA GLY A 13 -1.29 4.03 9.65
C GLY A 13 -1.43 2.51 9.73
N HIS A 14 -2.01 1.99 10.81
CA HIS A 14 -2.37 0.58 10.96
C HIS A 14 -3.53 0.14 10.04
N PHE A 15 -4.22 1.09 9.41
CA PHE A 15 -5.35 0.82 8.52
C PHE A 15 -5.07 1.28 7.08
N ILE A 16 -4.36 2.40 6.90
CA ILE A 16 -4.11 3.00 5.58
C ILE A 16 -2.64 3.36 5.36
N HIS A 17 -2.12 3.01 4.18
CA HIS A 17 -0.85 3.52 3.66
C HIS A 17 -1.12 4.50 2.53
N CYS A 18 -1.33 5.77 2.88
CA CYS A 18 -1.55 6.82 1.90
C CYS A 18 -0.31 7.10 1.04
N ASN A 19 -0.56 7.61 -0.17
CA ASN A 19 0.45 8.16 -1.09
C ASN A 19 1.49 7.15 -1.57
N VAL A 20 1.21 5.84 -1.46
CA VAL A 20 2.03 4.78 -2.06
C VAL A 20 1.86 4.78 -3.58
N ASP A 21 0.63 4.84 -4.06
CA ASP A 21 0.29 4.83 -5.49
C ASP A 21 -0.29 6.17 -5.97
N THR A 22 -0.27 6.35 -7.30
CA THR A 22 -0.91 7.47 -8.01
C THR A 22 -2.36 7.15 -8.39
N ASP A 23 -3.13 8.16 -8.76
CA ASP A 23 -4.54 8.05 -9.20
C ASP A 23 -4.71 7.83 -10.71
N VAL A 24 -3.61 7.58 -11.42
CA VAL A 24 -3.58 7.32 -12.86
C VAL A 24 -3.09 5.91 -13.13
N ILE A 25 -3.86 5.16 -13.92
CA ILE A 25 -3.43 3.90 -14.54
C ILE A 25 -3.36 4.16 -16.05
N ILE A 26 -2.25 3.78 -16.67
CA ILE A 26 -2.07 3.82 -18.12
C ILE A 26 -1.93 2.39 -18.59
N SER A 27 -2.88 1.94 -19.40
CA SER A 27 -2.87 0.61 -20.02
C SER A 27 -3.25 0.74 -21.48
N GLU A 28 -2.91 -0.28 -22.27
CA GLU A 28 -3.47 -0.42 -23.61
C GLU A 28 -4.99 -0.62 -23.53
N GLU A 29 -5.67 -0.28 -24.63
CA GLU A 29 -7.10 -0.53 -24.74
C GLU A 29 -7.36 -2.04 -24.71
N PRO A 30 -8.21 -2.54 -23.80
CA PRO A 30 -8.51 -3.97 -23.74
C PRO A 30 -9.22 -4.41 -25.02
N HIS A 31 -9.00 -5.67 -25.41
CA HIS A 31 -9.66 -6.25 -26.57
C HIS A 31 -11.19 -6.21 -26.41
N TYR A 32 -11.88 -5.96 -27.52
CA TYR A 32 -13.34 -5.85 -27.55
C TYR A 32 -13.99 -7.11 -26.97
N GLY A 33 -14.89 -6.94 -26.00
CA GLY A 33 -15.64 -8.05 -25.39
C GLY A 33 -15.05 -8.63 -24.09
N ILE A 34 -14.00 -8.03 -23.52
CA ILE A 34 -13.41 -8.43 -22.21
C ILE A 34 -14.33 -8.17 -20.98
N GLY A 35 -15.59 -7.80 -21.18
CA GLY A 35 -16.59 -7.72 -20.10
C GLY A 35 -16.26 -6.64 -19.07
N THR A 36 -16.45 -6.95 -17.79
CA THR A 36 -16.16 -6.04 -16.67
C THR A 36 -14.71 -6.03 -16.22
N ALA A 37 -13.77 -6.65 -16.96
CA ALA A 37 -12.39 -6.76 -16.54
C ALA A 37 -11.77 -5.41 -16.17
N LYS A 38 -11.07 -5.41 -15.04
CA LYS A 38 -10.36 -4.26 -14.52
C LYS A 38 -8.86 -4.47 -14.77
N PRO A 39 -8.09 -3.40 -15.02
CA PRO A 39 -6.64 -3.51 -15.05
C PRO A 39 -6.14 -4.05 -13.71
N GLU A 40 -5.14 -4.93 -13.73
CA GLU A 40 -4.63 -5.59 -12.52
C GLU A 40 -4.15 -4.57 -11.48
N GLU A 41 -3.58 -3.46 -11.96
CA GLU A 41 -3.08 -2.33 -11.17
C GLU A 41 -4.14 -1.72 -10.26
N LEU A 42 -5.43 -1.80 -10.63
CA LEU A 42 -6.51 -1.32 -9.76
C LEU A 42 -6.56 -2.09 -8.44
N TYR A 43 -6.36 -3.42 -8.49
CA TYR A 43 -6.33 -4.24 -7.28
C TYR A 43 -5.12 -3.90 -6.41
N HIS A 44 -3.95 -3.67 -7.04
CA HIS A 44 -2.74 -3.27 -6.32
C HIS A 44 -2.91 -1.95 -5.58
N ILE A 45 -3.49 -0.93 -6.22
CA ILE A 45 -3.77 0.36 -5.58
C ILE A 45 -4.67 0.17 -4.35
N ILE A 46 -5.71 -0.67 -4.44
CA ILE A 46 -6.63 -0.92 -3.32
C ILE A 46 -5.94 -1.68 -2.18
N GLU A 47 -5.13 -2.70 -2.52
CA GLU A 47 -4.42 -3.55 -1.57
C GLU A 47 -3.27 -2.82 -0.85
N HIS A 48 -2.55 -1.95 -1.56
CA HIS A 48 -1.52 -1.10 -0.98
C HIS A 48 -2.13 -0.01 -0.10
N PHE A 49 -3.22 0.63 -0.55
CA PHE A 49 -3.84 1.72 0.19
C PHE A 49 -4.48 1.26 1.50
N CYS A 50 -5.24 0.15 1.48
CA CYS A 50 -6.05 -0.31 2.62
C CYS A 50 -5.57 -1.67 3.14
N LEU A 51 -5.15 -1.68 4.41
CA LEU A 51 -4.72 -2.89 5.12
C LEU A 51 -5.90 -3.76 5.59
N GLY A 52 -7.14 -3.34 5.35
CA GLY A 52 -8.33 -4.16 5.62
C GLY A 52 -8.38 -5.40 4.71
N ARG A 53 -8.51 -6.58 5.30
CA ARG A 53 -8.49 -7.87 4.59
C ARG A 53 -9.84 -8.31 4.03
N ARG A 54 -10.93 -7.62 4.39
CA ARG A 54 -12.30 -7.92 3.91
C ARG A 54 -12.60 -7.11 2.66
N ARG A 55 -12.20 -7.64 1.50
CA ARG A 55 -12.37 -6.99 0.19
C ARG A 55 -13.47 -7.70 -0.59
N LEU A 56 -14.37 -6.92 -1.21
CA LEU A 56 -15.52 -7.42 -1.95
C LEU A 56 -15.50 -6.80 -3.34
N GLU A 57 -15.54 -7.65 -4.36
CA GLU A 57 -15.78 -7.28 -5.74
C GLU A 57 -17.20 -7.68 -6.14
N LEU A 58 -18.01 -6.68 -6.51
CA LEU A 58 -19.36 -6.90 -7.01
C LEU A 58 -19.34 -6.87 -8.54
N PHE A 59 -20.23 -7.66 -9.15
CA PHE A 59 -20.35 -7.83 -10.60
C PHE A 59 -19.09 -8.43 -11.26
N GLY A 60 -18.36 -9.24 -10.50
CA GLY A 60 -17.19 -9.97 -11.01
C GLY A 60 -17.58 -11.18 -11.86
N GLU A 61 -16.69 -11.54 -12.77
CA GLU A 61 -16.72 -12.73 -13.60
C GLU A 61 -15.58 -13.69 -13.19
N ASP A 62 -15.49 -14.86 -13.82
CA ASP A 62 -14.47 -15.87 -13.45
C ASP A 62 -13.03 -15.34 -13.56
N HIS A 63 -12.78 -14.44 -14.50
CA HIS A 63 -11.46 -13.83 -14.70
C HIS A 63 -11.11 -12.79 -13.61
N ASN A 64 -12.07 -12.35 -12.80
CA ASN A 64 -11.85 -11.42 -11.68
C ASN A 64 -11.46 -12.12 -10.38
N ILE A 65 -11.58 -13.45 -10.31
CA ILE A 65 -11.31 -14.21 -9.09
C ILE A 65 -9.86 -13.99 -8.64
N ARG A 66 -9.69 -13.41 -7.45
CA ARG A 66 -8.39 -13.01 -6.89
C ARG A 66 -8.25 -13.43 -5.41
N PRO A 67 -7.08 -13.93 -4.99
CA PRO A 67 -6.85 -14.23 -3.58
C PRO A 67 -6.99 -13.00 -2.69
N GLY A 68 -7.62 -13.15 -1.52
CA GLY A 68 -7.87 -12.04 -0.60
C GLY A 68 -9.07 -11.16 -0.97
N TRP A 69 -9.83 -11.55 -1.99
CA TRP A 69 -11.10 -10.94 -2.38
C TRP A 69 -12.25 -11.95 -2.29
N LEU A 70 -13.43 -11.46 -1.91
CA LEU A 70 -14.69 -12.11 -2.17
C LEU A 70 -15.25 -11.58 -3.49
N THR A 71 -15.45 -12.44 -4.48
CA THR A 71 -15.99 -12.04 -5.80
C THR A 71 -17.46 -12.47 -5.91
N VAL A 72 -18.36 -11.54 -6.21
CA VAL A 72 -19.79 -11.80 -6.33
C VAL A 72 -20.30 -11.34 -7.68
N GLY A 73 -20.96 -12.22 -8.43
CA GLY A 73 -21.50 -11.87 -9.74
C GLY A 73 -22.31 -12.99 -10.39
N LEU A 74 -23.25 -12.60 -11.26
CA LEU A 74 -24.16 -13.55 -11.93
C LEU A 74 -23.45 -14.41 -12.98
N SER A 75 -22.40 -13.86 -13.60
CA SER A 75 -21.61 -14.47 -14.67
C SER A 75 -20.53 -15.44 -14.19
N LEU A 76 -20.40 -15.67 -12.87
CA LEU A 76 -19.51 -16.69 -12.35
C LEU A 76 -19.94 -18.08 -12.83
N SER A 77 -19.02 -18.99 -13.12
CA SER A 77 -19.37 -20.36 -13.52
C SER A 77 -19.77 -21.24 -12.33
N SER A 78 -19.26 -20.92 -11.13
CA SER A 78 -19.47 -21.72 -9.91
C SER A 78 -19.48 -20.83 -8.66
N SER A 79 -19.70 -21.44 -7.48
CA SER A 79 -19.74 -20.76 -6.20
C SER A 79 -19.13 -21.65 -5.12
N ASN A 80 -18.24 -21.08 -4.31
CA ASN A 80 -17.64 -21.74 -3.15
C ASN A 80 -17.84 -20.94 -1.84
N PHE A 81 -18.60 -19.84 -1.90
CA PHE A 81 -18.79 -18.96 -0.75
C PHE A 81 -19.54 -19.65 0.39
N ASN A 82 -18.90 -19.69 1.57
CA ASN A 82 -19.52 -20.04 2.83
C ASN A 82 -19.30 -18.90 3.82
N ALA A 83 -20.38 -18.26 4.28
CA ALA A 83 -20.31 -17.08 5.14
C ALA A 83 -19.60 -17.36 6.49
N THR A 84 -19.86 -18.52 7.09
CA THR A 84 -19.25 -18.92 8.37
C THR A 84 -17.75 -19.15 8.20
N THR A 85 -17.35 -19.89 7.17
CA THR A 85 -15.94 -20.12 6.85
C THR A 85 -15.23 -18.80 6.52
N TYR A 86 -15.84 -17.95 5.70
CA TYR A 86 -15.26 -16.65 5.35
C TYR A 86 -15.06 -15.76 6.58
N ALA A 87 -16.08 -15.66 7.45
CA ALA A 87 -15.97 -14.89 8.68
C ALA A 87 -14.89 -15.43 9.62
N SER A 88 -14.68 -16.76 9.63
CA SER A 88 -13.68 -17.39 10.50
C SER A 88 -12.25 -16.88 10.28
N TYR A 89 -11.91 -16.45 9.05
CA TYR A 89 -10.59 -15.95 8.69
C TYR A 89 -10.19 -14.63 9.36
N PHE A 90 -11.14 -13.94 9.98
CA PHE A 90 -10.93 -12.60 10.56
C PHE A 90 -11.22 -12.54 12.07
N THR A 91 -11.37 -13.68 12.72
CA THR A 91 -11.83 -13.78 14.13
C THR A 91 -10.75 -13.45 15.15
N GLU A 92 -9.48 -13.58 14.77
CA GLU A 92 -8.34 -13.22 15.62
C GLU A 92 -8.33 -11.73 15.98
N GLN A 93 -7.62 -11.36 17.05
CA GLN A 93 -7.50 -9.97 17.46
C GLN A 93 -6.84 -9.16 16.33
N ASN A 94 -7.54 -8.14 15.82
CA ASN A 94 -7.15 -7.39 14.62
C ASN A 94 -6.99 -8.26 13.35
N GLY A 95 -7.55 -9.48 13.32
CA GLY A 95 -7.44 -10.40 12.19
C GLY A 95 -8.09 -9.87 10.89
N TYR A 96 -8.93 -8.84 10.98
CA TYR A 96 -9.46 -8.12 9.82
C TYR A 96 -8.45 -7.13 9.20
N LEU A 97 -7.30 -6.91 9.83
CA LEU A 97 -6.20 -6.08 9.35
C LEU A 97 -5.03 -6.97 8.92
N LEU A 98 -4.29 -6.54 7.90
CA LEU A 98 -3.09 -7.23 7.42
C LEU A 98 -1.89 -7.00 8.36
N GLY A 99 -1.85 -5.85 9.04
CA GLY A 99 -0.66 -5.39 9.76
C GLY A 99 0.38 -4.76 8.84
N SER A 100 1.52 -4.38 9.40
CA SER A 100 2.65 -3.77 8.69
C SER A 100 3.96 -4.21 9.34
N THR A 101 5.05 -4.24 8.57
CA THR A 101 6.39 -4.59 9.08
C THR A 101 7.17 -3.32 9.38
N ASN A 102 8.20 -3.42 10.24
CA ASN A 102 9.08 -2.27 10.55
C ASN A 102 9.76 -1.70 9.30
N GLU A 103 10.08 -2.56 8.32
CA GLU A 103 10.65 -2.16 7.04
C GLU A 103 9.65 -1.33 6.22
N ILE A 104 8.40 -1.79 6.10
CA ILE A 104 7.35 -1.04 5.40
C ILE A 104 7.09 0.29 6.11
N GLU A 105 7.03 0.29 7.44
CA GLU A 105 6.86 1.52 8.21
C GLU A 105 8.02 2.51 8.04
N ALA A 106 9.24 2.03 7.80
CA ALA A 106 10.41 2.87 7.57
C ALA A 106 10.40 3.49 6.16
N LEU A 107 9.91 2.75 5.16
CA LEU A 107 9.96 3.14 3.74
C LEU A 107 8.71 3.89 3.26
N ARG A 108 7.54 3.65 3.86
CA ARG A 108 6.30 4.25 3.37
C ARG A 108 6.27 5.78 3.54
N PRO A 109 5.62 6.50 2.62
CA PRO A 109 5.45 7.94 2.75
C PRO A 109 4.69 8.33 4.03
N LYS A 110 5.23 9.29 4.78
CA LYS A 110 4.63 9.82 6.02
C LYS A 110 4.68 11.34 6.03
N SER A 111 3.74 11.95 6.75
CA SER A 111 3.79 13.40 6.99
C SER A 111 5.04 13.77 7.80
N PRO A 112 5.72 14.90 7.52
CA PRO A 112 6.82 15.39 8.33
C PRO A 112 6.42 15.59 9.79
N PRO A 113 7.34 15.46 10.76
CA PRO A 113 7.08 15.79 12.15
C PRO A 113 6.67 17.27 12.27
N ILE A 114 5.70 17.55 13.14
CA ILE A 114 5.30 18.92 13.46
C ILE A 114 6.50 19.61 14.11
N ARG A 115 6.92 20.76 13.56
CA ARG A 115 7.96 21.59 14.19
C ARG A 115 7.41 22.15 15.50
N ASP A 116 8.08 21.81 16.60
CA ASP A 116 7.75 22.34 17.91
C ASP A 116 8.23 23.80 17.99
N ASN A 117 7.32 24.75 17.74
CA ASN A 117 7.61 26.19 17.84
C ASN A 117 7.70 26.68 19.30
N SER A 118 7.79 25.76 20.27
CA SER A 118 7.84 26.06 21.70
C SER A 118 9.23 26.47 22.22
N VAL A 119 10.27 26.50 21.38
CA VAL A 119 11.64 26.91 21.76
C VAL A 119 12.14 28.12 20.95
N SER A 120 11.44 29.26 21.03
CA SER A 120 12.05 30.56 20.67
C SER A 120 11.29 31.77 21.24
N LYS A 121 11.10 31.83 22.57
CA LYS A 121 10.78 33.09 23.27
C LYS A 121 11.36 33.12 24.69
N LEU A 122 12.69 33.10 24.79
CA LEU A 122 13.41 33.61 25.96
C LEU A 122 14.62 34.38 25.44
N GLY A 123 14.51 35.71 25.39
CA GLY A 123 15.68 36.59 25.36
C GLY A 123 16.38 36.55 26.72
N PRO A 124 17.65 36.99 26.81
CA PRO A 124 17.84 38.38 27.26
C PRO A 124 18.96 39.15 26.55
N GLN A 125 18.88 40.47 26.70
CA GLN A 125 19.86 41.48 26.30
C GLN A 125 21.28 41.15 26.79
N GLY A 126 22.26 41.43 25.94
CA GLY A 126 23.68 41.48 26.29
C GLY A 126 24.54 41.89 25.11
N ASN A 127 24.94 43.17 25.06
CA ASN A 127 26.05 43.64 24.23
C ASN A 127 27.30 42.80 24.54
N ILE A 128 28.07 42.37 23.53
CA ILE A 128 29.54 42.28 23.54
C ILE A 128 30.08 42.05 22.11
N MET A 129 31.01 42.95 21.75
CA MET A 129 32.13 42.93 20.80
C MET A 129 32.17 41.99 19.57
N LYS A 130 32.38 42.66 18.42
CA LYS A 130 32.89 42.14 17.15
C LYS A 130 34.17 41.32 17.35
N GLN A 131 34.20 40.11 16.81
CA GLN A 131 35.45 39.39 16.51
C GLN A 131 35.47 39.02 15.02
N LYS A 132 36.46 39.58 14.31
CA LYS A 132 36.81 39.26 12.92
C LYS A 132 37.32 37.81 12.85
N THR A 133 36.71 36.98 12.01
CA THR A 133 37.34 35.75 11.50
C THR A 133 37.45 35.79 9.99
N LYS A 134 38.59 35.28 9.51
CA LYS A 134 39.15 35.42 8.16
C LYS A 134 38.30 34.70 7.11
N LYS A 135 38.10 35.36 5.96
CA LYS A 135 37.59 34.76 4.72
C LYS A 135 38.58 33.69 4.21
N GLN A 136 38.09 32.49 3.91
CA GLN A 136 38.75 31.52 3.04
C GLN A 136 38.22 31.70 1.59
N PRO A 137 39.04 31.41 0.55
CA PRO A 137 38.64 31.57 -0.85
C PRO A 137 37.69 30.45 -1.31
N PRO A 138 36.89 30.66 -2.39
CA PRO A 138 35.91 29.68 -2.84
C PRO A 138 36.59 28.56 -3.64
N THR A 139 36.33 27.30 -3.28
CA THR A 139 36.66 26.14 -4.12
C THR A 139 35.59 25.96 -5.20
N THR A 140 36.07 25.79 -6.42
CA THR A 140 35.31 25.60 -7.66
C THR A 140 34.36 24.41 -7.56
N ASN A 141 33.05 24.64 -7.70
CA ASN A 141 32.06 23.58 -7.87
C ASN A 141 32.15 23.03 -9.30
N ILE A 142 32.59 21.79 -9.46
CA ILE A 142 32.39 21.02 -10.70
C ILE A 142 30.94 20.54 -10.69
N MET A 143 30.15 20.96 -11.68
CA MET A 143 28.80 20.45 -11.91
C MET A 143 28.89 18.99 -12.36
N THR A 144 28.55 18.05 -11.49
CA THR A 144 28.33 16.65 -11.87
C THR A 144 26.89 16.51 -12.37
N ILE A 145 26.73 16.08 -13.61
CA ILE A 145 25.44 15.73 -14.22
C ILE A 145 24.84 14.55 -13.44
N PRO A 146 23.59 14.62 -12.94
CA PRO A 146 22.96 13.49 -12.29
C PRO A 146 22.76 12.35 -13.30
N GLN A 147 23.41 11.21 -13.07
CA GLN A 147 23.15 9.99 -13.83
C GLN A 147 21.81 9.41 -13.38
N ILE A 148 20.94 9.12 -14.34
CA ILE A 148 19.66 8.42 -14.11
C ILE A 148 19.99 6.97 -13.73
N PRO A 149 19.56 6.45 -12.56
CA PRO A 149 19.77 5.05 -12.24
C PRO A 149 18.94 4.17 -13.19
N PRO A 150 19.48 3.03 -13.66
CA PRO A 150 18.74 2.11 -14.50
C PRO A 150 17.49 1.61 -13.77
N THR A 151 16.39 1.52 -14.51
CA THR A 151 15.10 1.01 -14.05
C THR A 151 15.28 -0.32 -13.35
N LEU A 152 15.07 -0.35 -12.04
CA LEU A 152 14.90 -1.60 -11.31
C LEU A 152 13.57 -2.19 -11.77
N THR A 153 13.63 -3.26 -12.56
CA THR A 153 12.49 -4.15 -12.76
C THR A 153 11.97 -4.56 -11.40
N PHE A 154 10.70 -4.24 -11.10
CA PHE A 154 10.02 -4.67 -9.88
C PHE A 154 10.24 -6.17 -9.66
N PRO A 155 10.55 -6.62 -8.44
CA PRO A 155 10.76 -8.04 -8.19
C PRO A 155 9.47 -8.82 -8.49
N HIS A 156 9.64 -10.01 -9.08
CA HIS A 156 8.55 -10.95 -9.32
C HIS A 156 7.78 -11.23 -8.03
N ARG A 157 6.45 -11.36 -8.19
CA ARG A 157 5.44 -11.81 -7.21
C ARG A 157 6.06 -12.63 -6.06
N TRP A 158 5.94 -12.13 -4.83
CA TRP A 158 6.30 -12.88 -3.63
C TRP A 158 5.43 -14.14 -3.53
N ILE A 159 6.06 -15.30 -3.50
CA ILE A 159 5.43 -16.59 -3.25
C ILE A 159 5.83 -16.99 -1.82
N PRO A 160 4.88 -17.21 -0.89
CA PRO A 160 5.23 -17.66 0.47
C PRO A 160 5.97 -18.99 0.43
N PRO A 161 6.93 -19.25 1.34
CA PRO A 161 7.62 -20.54 1.42
C PRO A 161 6.61 -21.65 1.72
N MET A 162 6.56 -22.67 0.86
CA MET A 162 5.84 -23.91 1.15
C MET A 162 6.62 -24.69 2.21
N ASP A 163 6.26 -24.50 3.48
CA ASP A 163 6.78 -25.38 4.53
C ASP A 163 6.09 -26.76 4.40
N GLY A 164 6.90 -27.75 4.06
CA GLY A 164 6.47 -29.01 3.48
C GLY A 164 5.86 -29.98 4.48
N LYS A 165 4.56 -29.81 4.79
CA LYS A 165 3.71 -30.88 5.33
C LYS A 165 2.24 -30.69 4.96
N ILE A 166 1.78 -31.22 3.82
CA ILE A 166 0.37 -31.57 3.62
C ILE A 166 0.29 -32.86 2.78
N TYR A 167 -0.06 -33.97 3.42
CA TYR A 167 -0.74 -35.06 2.76
C TYR A 167 -2.25 -34.76 2.83
N GLY A 168 -2.92 -34.71 1.68
CA GLY A 168 -4.38 -34.73 1.57
C GLY A 168 -5.01 -33.40 1.11
N ASN A 169 -5.51 -33.43 -0.12
CA ASN A 169 -6.17 -32.38 -0.91
C ASN A 169 -5.29 -31.25 -1.47
N PRO A 170 -5.48 -30.86 -2.75
CA PRO A 170 -4.81 -29.71 -3.32
C PRO A 170 -5.16 -28.46 -2.49
N PRO A 171 -4.23 -27.50 -2.35
CA PRO A 171 -4.52 -26.28 -1.64
C PRO A 171 -5.68 -25.61 -2.38
N MET A 172 -6.83 -25.46 -1.70
CA MET A 172 -7.81 -24.47 -2.12
C MET A 172 -7.02 -23.18 -2.30
N ASP A 173 -7.03 -22.62 -3.49
CA ASP A 173 -6.27 -21.46 -3.99
C ASP A 173 -6.51 -20.15 -3.21
N GLY A 174 -7.19 -20.22 -2.05
CA GLY A 174 -7.55 -19.10 -1.19
C GLY A 174 -8.62 -18.19 -1.79
N ASN A 175 -9.16 -18.55 -2.96
CA ASN A 175 -10.13 -17.77 -3.69
C ASN A 175 -11.54 -18.02 -3.18
N ILE A 176 -12.33 -16.96 -3.04
CA ILE A 176 -13.70 -17.04 -2.51
C ILE A 176 -14.62 -16.28 -3.46
N TYR A 177 -15.63 -16.96 -3.98
CA TYR A 177 -16.54 -16.41 -4.96
C TYR A 177 -17.94 -17.06 -4.87
N GLY A 178 -18.97 -16.33 -5.28
CA GLY A 178 -20.32 -16.87 -5.30
C GLY A 178 -21.37 -16.00 -6.01
N LYS A 179 -22.49 -16.64 -6.38
CA LYS A 179 -23.65 -15.99 -6.99
C LYS A 179 -24.64 -15.48 -5.94
#